data_AF-A0A8W7PV67-F1
#
_entry.id   AF-A0A8W7PV67-F1
#
_cell.length_a   1.000
_cell.length_b   1.000
_cell.length_c   1.000
_cell.angle_alpha   90.00
_cell.angle_beta   90.00
_cell.angle_gamma   90.00
#
_symmetry.space_group_name_H-M   'P 1'
#
loop_
_entity.id
_entity.type
_entity.pdbx_description
1 polymer ?
#
loop_
_entity_poly.entity_id
_entity_poly.type
_entity_poly.pdbx_seq_one_letter_code
_entity_poly.pdbx_strand_id
1 'polypeptide(L)'
;LTNMHPVQPLASPARVRWLLALLVFGNVWLAAVGTQRTVYRAGDEIVTITRTKVDPSTATSPVYSYYTYTAPNPQPEVVYYTNAQGITTRQYQSTSGTVVPPVFLYFHRTCLLIGQGCSRNPCGVGATCQETAGGRPVCSCPAGYSGNPLVQCRRAECLDHSECRGDQACRNGNCVNPCAGVCGVNANCEVRNHVPVCSCPRGRTGDPFSSCRLQDPEELCRPSPCGSNTQCNVVNGVPTCSCLPGYIGSPLSGCRHECESDGECSSNQYCSQFKCANGCNQCGKGATCARVTNHRAVCECPKGYIGSPFTECRPECFGDRDCPAGRPACIYGICKNPCEGACGVNADCNLRGLTPVCSCPRDMTGDPFISCRPFTKEDLCSPNPCGTNAVCTPGYDRSNQERPVCTCPPGYTGNALSSCVRGECQSDAECADHKACIAYQCVDPCSGQCGVGAQCQAKRHLAVCTCPAGTQGDALVSCRTARNYPVARYNKKRNAVP
;
A
#
# COMPACT_ATOMS: atom_id res chain seq x y z
N LEU A 1 56.69 19.60 38.84
CA LEU A 1 55.97 19.57 40.13
C LEU A 1 55.46 20.96 40.44
N THR A 2 54.28 21.30 39.92
CA THR A 2 53.47 22.47 40.32
C THR A 2 52.18 22.36 39.51
N ASN A 3 51.22 21.57 40.02
CA ASN A 3 49.77 21.63 39.74
C ASN A 3 49.10 20.34 40.22
N MET A 4 48.97 20.19 41.55
CA MET A 4 47.95 19.31 42.14
C MET A 4 47.42 19.99 43.40
N HIS A 5 46.13 20.28 43.42
CA HIS A 5 45.40 20.81 44.57
C HIS A 5 45.24 19.75 45.67
N PRO A 6 45.15 20.14 46.96
CA PRO A 6 44.96 19.21 48.07
C PRO A 6 43.50 18.74 48.12
N VAL A 7 43.28 17.42 48.09
CA VAL A 7 41.98 16.78 48.41
C VAL A 7 42.05 16.25 49.84
N GLN A 8 41.03 16.56 50.64
CA GLN A 8 40.92 16.24 52.06
C GLN A 8 40.90 14.72 52.34
N PRO A 9 41.43 14.27 53.50
CA PRO A 9 41.42 12.86 53.90
C PRO A 9 40.02 12.43 54.36
N LEU A 10 39.47 11.40 53.72
CA LEU A 10 38.32 10.65 54.22
C LEU A 10 38.82 9.51 55.13
N ALA A 11 38.32 9.54 56.38
CA ALA A 11 38.37 8.50 57.40
C ALA A 11 39.64 8.35 58.28
N SER A 12 39.34 8.23 59.58
CA SER A 12 40.21 8.02 60.74
C SER A 12 41.14 6.79 60.64
N PRO A 13 42.29 6.77 61.35
CA PRO A 13 43.27 5.70 61.26
C PRO A 13 42.69 4.37 61.79
N ALA A 14 42.49 3.41 60.91
CA ALA A 14 42.24 2.03 61.31
C ALA A 14 43.49 1.46 62.02
N ARG A 15 43.30 0.89 63.21
CA ARG A 15 44.37 0.32 64.05
C ARG A 15 45.18 -0.73 63.27
N VAL A 16 46.49 -0.49 63.16
CA VAL A 16 47.47 -1.40 62.54
C VAL A 16 47.62 -2.66 63.42
N ARG A 17 47.39 -3.84 62.83
CA ARG A 17 47.75 -5.14 63.43
C ARG A 17 49.21 -5.42 63.09
N TRP A 18 50.07 -5.52 64.10
CA TRP A 18 51.49 -5.87 63.92
C TRP A 18 51.61 -7.35 63.56
N LEU A 19 52.03 -7.65 62.33
CA LEU A 19 52.45 -8.98 61.90
C LEU A 19 53.93 -8.90 61.51
N LEU A 20 54.78 -9.62 62.25
CA LEU A 20 56.18 -9.86 61.87
C LEU A 20 56.19 -10.79 60.66
N ALA A 21 56.55 -10.27 59.49
CA ALA A 21 56.79 -11.08 58.30
C ALA A 21 58.31 -11.15 58.06
N LEU A 22 58.88 -12.35 58.11
CA LEU A 22 60.26 -12.63 57.71
C LEU A 22 60.29 -12.85 56.19
N LEU A 23 60.95 -11.97 55.45
CA LEU A 23 61.20 -12.13 54.02
C LEU A 23 62.65 -12.56 53.80
N VAL A 24 62.85 -13.72 53.14
CA VAL A 24 64.17 -14.25 52.79
C VAL A 24 64.50 -13.84 51.35
N PHE A 25 65.46 -12.93 51.18
CA PHE A 25 66.13 -12.68 49.90
C PHE A 25 67.64 -12.80 50.15
N GLY A 26 68.26 -13.88 49.65
CA GLY A 26 69.71 -14.09 49.61
C GLY A 26 70.47 -13.75 50.90
N ASN A 27 70.67 -14.73 51.79
CA ASN A 27 71.57 -14.73 52.97
C ASN A 27 71.60 -13.48 53.89
N VAL A 28 70.61 -12.59 53.83
CA VAL A 28 70.47 -11.45 54.74
C VAL A 28 69.10 -11.51 55.42
N TRP A 29 69.11 -11.56 56.75
CA TRP A 29 67.91 -11.48 57.59
C TRP A 29 67.57 -10.01 57.85
N LEU A 30 66.42 -9.52 57.37
CA LEU A 30 65.92 -8.17 57.66
C LEU A 30 64.61 -8.26 58.45
N ALA A 31 64.58 -7.67 59.65
CA ALA A 31 63.35 -7.49 60.42
C ALA A 31 62.65 -6.19 59.98
N ALA A 32 61.43 -6.29 59.42
CA ALA A 32 60.62 -5.13 59.05
C ALA A 32 59.79 -4.66 60.26
N VAL A 33 59.87 -3.37 60.62
CA VAL A 33 59.22 -2.81 61.83
C VAL A 33 58.01 -1.93 61.46
N GLY A 34 57.26 -2.32 60.42
CA GLY A 34 55.93 -1.76 60.15
C GLY A 34 55.67 -1.32 58.71
N THR A 35 54.45 -1.60 58.25
CA THR A 35 53.91 -1.23 56.93
C THR A 35 52.71 -0.31 57.09
N GLN A 36 52.73 0.86 56.45
CA GLN A 36 51.56 1.75 56.32
C GLN A 36 51.02 1.64 54.89
N ARG A 37 49.71 1.41 54.75
CA ARG A 37 49.06 1.29 53.43
C ARG A 37 47.99 2.37 53.30
N THR A 38 48.04 3.16 52.24
CA THR A 38 47.12 4.28 51.99
C THR A 38 46.50 4.10 50.61
N VAL A 39 45.18 4.16 50.53
CA VAL A 39 44.41 3.96 49.29
C VAL A 39 43.86 5.30 48.83
N TYR A 40 44.04 5.60 47.55
CA TYR A 40 43.55 6.80 46.87
C TYR A 40 42.59 6.41 45.74
N ARG A 41 41.61 7.27 45.44
CA ARG A 41 40.70 7.09 44.31
C ARG A 41 40.90 8.24 43.33
N ALA A 42 41.15 7.92 42.06
CA ALA A 42 41.33 8.90 40.99
C ALA A 42 40.44 8.48 39.80
N GLY A 43 39.28 9.13 39.67
CA GLY A 43 38.24 8.67 38.72
C GLY A 43 37.65 7.31 39.14
N ASP A 44 37.50 6.40 38.18
CA ASP A 44 36.98 5.04 38.42
C ASP A 44 38.06 4.03 38.88
N GLU A 45 39.32 4.46 39.02
CA GLU A 45 40.43 3.60 39.43
C GLU A 45 40.80 3.76 40.92
N ILE A 46 41.19 2.64 41.54
CA ILE A 46 41.65 2.55 42.94
C ILE A 46 43.16 2.34 42.95
N VAL A 47 43.88 3.27 43.56
CA VAL A 47 45.36 3.25 43.67
C VAL A 47 45.76 2.97 45.10
N THR A 48 46.62 1.99 45.34
CA THR A 48 47.11 1.65 46.70
C THR A 48 48.61 1.87 46.83
N ILE A 49 49.01 2.70 47.79
CA ILE A 49 50.42 2.98 48.11
C ILE A 49 50.77 2.30 49.43
N THR A 50 51.83 1.48 49.44
CA THR A 50 52.32 0.82 50.67
C THR A 50 53.72 1.34 50.99
N ARG A 51 53.94 1.74 52.26
CA ARG A 51 55.19 2.30 52.77
C ARG A 51 55.71 1.41 53.89
N THR A 52 56.90 0.85 53.72
CA THR A 52 57.54 -0.03 54.72
C THR A 52 58.70 0.70 55.37
N LYS A 53 58.76 0.72 56.71
CA LYS A 53 59.87 1.32 57.47
C LYS A 53 60.76 0.20 58.00
N VAL A 54 62.07 0.32 57.77
CA VAL A 54 63.09 -0.65 58.22
C VAL A 54 64.02 0.05 59.22
N ASP A 55 64.41 -0.66 60.28
CA ASP A 55 65.26 -0.12 61.36
C ASP A 55 66.74 -0.09 60.90
N PRO A 56 67.43 1.07 60.92
CA PRO A 56 68.78 1.20 60.39
C PRO A 56 69.89 0.61 61.28
N SER A 57 69.56 0.12 62.48
CA SER A 57 70.56 -0.34 63.46
C SER A 57 71.15 -1.75 63.21
N THR A 58 70.69 -2.48 62.19
CA THR A 58 71.15 -3.85 61.89
C THR A 58 71.70 -4.07 60.47
N ALA A 59 71.84 -3.02 59.66
CA ALA A 59 72.23 -3.14 58.25
C ALA A 59 73.69 -2.73 57.99
N THR A 60 74.50 -3.65 57.45
CA THR A 60 75.88 -3.38 56.97
C THR A 60 75.93 -2.90 55.51
N SER A 61 74.81 -2.39 54.98
CA SER A 61 74.66 -1.85 53.61
C SER A 61 73.49 -0.85 53.55
N PRO A 62 73.42 0.07 52.57
CA PRO A 62 72.41 1.12 52.55
C PRO A 62 70.98 0.56 52.45
N VAL A 63 70.08 1.07 53.29
CA VAL A 63 68.65 0.70 53.33
C VAL A 63 67.89 1.57 52.33
N TYR A 64 67.11 0.94 51.44
CA TYR A 64 66.26 1.61 50.44
C TYR A 64 64.78 1.49 50.79
N SER A 65 64.00 2.55 50.57
CA SER A 65 62.53 2.51 50.55
C SER A 65 62.04 2.32 49.11
N TYR A 66 61.11 1.38 48.91
CA TYR A 66 60.51 1.11 47.60
C TYR A 66 59.02 1.48 47.58
N TYR A 67 58.54 1.88 46.41
CA TYR A 67 57.13 2.09 46.12
C TYR A 67 56.73 1.16 44.96
N THR A 68 55.71 0.34 45.13
CA THR A 68 55.17 -0.53 44.07
C THR A 68 53.83 -0.02 43.59
N TYR A 69 53.64 0.04 42.26
CA TYR A 69 52.39 0.40 41.60
C TYR A 69 51.84 -0.83 40.89
N THR A 70 50.58 -1.20 41.11
CA THR A 70 49.93 -2.30 40.39
C THR A 70 48.71 -1.77 39.67
N ALA A 71 48.75 -1.75 38.33
CA ALA A 71 47.62 -1.46 37.45
C ALA A 71 47.24 -2.73 36.66
N PRO A 72 45.96 -2.97 36.32
CA PRO A 72 45.50 -4.26 35.80
C PRO A 72 45.54 -4.39 34.27
N ASN A 73 46.64 -4.02 33.59
CA ASN A 73 46.94 -4.44 32.19
C ASN A 73 48.40 -4.15 31.77
N PRO A 74 48.99 -4.87 30.79
CA PRO A 74 50.45 -5.04 30.68
C PRO A 74 51.13 -3.88 29.96
N GLN A 75 51.81 -3.04 30.73
CA GLN A 75 52.81 -2.06 30.29
C GLN A 75 53.99 -2.12 31.29
N PRO A 76 55.23 -1.79 30.88
CA PRO A 76 56.43 -2.10 31.67
C PRO A 76 56.41 -1.41 33.05
N GLU A 77 56.78 -2.18 34.08
CA GLU A 77 56.88 -1.70 35.46
C GLU A 77 57.87 -0.54 35.55
N VAL A 78 57.42 0.56 36.18
CA VAL A 78 58.24 1.75 36.44
C VAL A 78 58.55 1.79 37.94
N VAL A 79 59.82 1.69 38.29
CA VAL A 79 60.30 1.75 39.68
C VAL A 79 60.96 3.11 39.93
N TYR A 80 60.59 3.74 41.04
CA TYR A 80 61.16 4.99 41.51
C TYR A 80 62.04 4.74 42.73
N TYR A 81 63.28 5.21 42.69
CA TYR A 81 64.21 5.13 43.83
C TYR A 81 64.39 6.51 44.44
N THR A 82 64.29 6.62 45.76
CA THR A 82 64.61 7.84 46.49
C THR A 82 65.78 7.59 47.43
N ASN A 83 66.87 8.33 47.28
CA ASN A 83 68.00 8.22 48.20
C ASN A 83 67.74 9.01 49.50
N ALA A 84 68.64 8.89 50.48
CA ALA A 84 68.52 9.54 51.80
C ALA A 84 68.47 11.08 51.77
N GLN A 85 68.68 11.71 50.61
CA GLN A 85 68.64 13.16 50.39
C GLN A 85 67.34 13.61 49.67
N GLY A 86 66.39 12.70 49.42
CA GLY A 86 65.08 13.03 48.85
C GLY A 86 65.03 13.11 47.32
N ILE A 87 66.08 12.70 46.61
CA ILE A 87 66.13 12.76 45.14
C ILE A 87 65.50 11.50 44.55
N THR A 88 64.50 11.65 43.69
CA THR A 88 63.74 10.54 43.10
C THR A 88 64.18 10.27 41.66
N THR A 89 64.61 9.05 41.33
CA THR A 89 65.05 8.64 39.99
C THR A 89 64.08 7.64 39.39
N ARG A 90 63.76 7.78 38.09
CA ARG A 90 62.84 6.92 37.35
C ARG A 90 63.61 5.89 36.51
N GLN A 91 63.25 4.61 36.62
CA GLN A 91 63.74 3.57 35.72
C GLN A 91 62.59 2.78 35.07
N TYR A 92 62.84 2.27 33.86
CA TYR A 92 61.96 1.39 33.11
C TYR A 92 62.47 -0.04 33.19
N GLN A 93 61.60 -1.00 33.52
CA GLN A 93 61.97 -2.41 33.64
C GLN A 93 61.69 -3.16 32.32
N SER A 94 62.72 -3.83 31.80
CA SER A 94 62.62 -4.80 30.69
C SER A 94 62.40 -6.20 31.28
N THR A 95 61.45 -6.94 30.73
CA THR A 95 61.11 -8.32 31.10
C THR A 95 62.19 -9.30 30.62
N SER A 96 63.35 -9.33 31.27
CA SER A 96 64.23 -10.52 31.36
C SER A 96 65.48 -10.23 32.20
N GLY A 97 65.64 -10.98 33.30
CA GLY A 97 66.90 -11.52 33.80
C GLY A 97 68.04 -10.57 34.23
N THR A 98 68.46 -10.74 35.49
CA THR A 98 69.73 -10.30 36.12
C THR A 98 69.94 -8.80 36.37
N VAL A 99 69.67 -8.40 37.61
CA VAL A 99 70.06 -7.09 38.19
C VAL A 99 71.55 -7.15 38.55
N VAL A 100 72.39 -6.44 37.81
CA VAL A 100 73.77 -6.16 38.22
C VAL A 100 73.73 -4.87 39.04
N PRO A 101 74.11 -4.86 40.34
CA PRO A 101 74.16 -3.63 41.09
C PRO A 101 75.27 -2.72 40.52
N PRO A 102 75.07 -1.39 40.43
CA PRO A 102 76.17 -0.51 40.11
C PRO A 102 77.20 -0.59 41.23
N VAL A 103 78.38 -1.10 40.90
CA VAL A 103 79.59 -1.00 41.72
C VAL A 103 79.95 0.48 41.78
N PHE A 104 79.44 1.19 42.78
CA PHE A 104 80.02 2.45 43.19
C PHE A 104 81.26 2.15 44.04
N LEU A 105 82.43 2.34 43.43
CA LEU A 105 83.71 2.35 44.11
C LEU A 105 83.68 3.38 45.24
N TYR A 106 83.54 2.93 46.48
CA TYR A 106 83.89 3.73 47.64
C TYR A 106 85.42 3.84 47.67
N PHE A 107 85.96 5.02 47.37
CA PHE A 107 87.30 5.34 47.84
C PHE A 107 87.26 5.52 49.35
N HIS A 108 87.98 4.61 50.00
CA HIS A 108 88.30 4.56 51.41
C HIS A 108 88.84 5.91 51.91
N ARG A 109 88.61 6.18 53.19
CA ARG A 109 89.14 7.30 53.96
C ARG A 109 90.66 7.50 53.79
N THR A 110 91.04 8.40 52.89
CA THR A 110 92.27 9.20 52.98
C THR A 110 91.94 10.62 52.56
N CYS A 111 92.03 11.57 53.48
CA CYS A 111 92.08 12.99 53.16
C CYS A 111 93.23 13.24 52.18
N LEU A 112 92.92 13.43 50.90
CA LEU A 112 93.81 14.05 49.94
C LEU A 112 93.32 15.49 49.74
N LEU A 113 93.93 16.37 50.54
CA LEU A 113 94.25 17.75 50.22
C LEU A 113 93.31 18.46 49.22
N ILE A 114 92.41 19.26 49.78
CA ILE A 114 91.95 20.50 49.15
C ILE A 114 93.23 21.28 48.76
N GLY A 115 93.50 21.46 47.46
CA GLY A 115 94.58 22.35 47.06
C GLY A 115 95.27 22.18 45.70
N GLN A 116 94.76 21.40 44.73
CA GLN A 116 95.32 21.44 43.37
C GLN A 116 94.19 21.36 42.34
N GLY A 117 93.78 22.52 41.79
CA GLY A 117 92.70 22.61 40.80
C GLY A 117 93.08 21.95 39.46
N CYS A 118 93.50 22.72 38.46
CA CYS A 118 93.87 22.18 37.15
C CYS A 118 95.30 21.62 37.08
N SER A 119 96.06 21.66 38.19
CA SER A 119 97.48 21.28 38.27
C SER A 119 97.82 19.84 37.88
N ARG A 120 96.87 18.89 37.93
CA ARG A 120 97.07 17.50 37.46
C ARG A 120 96.22 17.14 36.23
N ASN A 121 95.62 18.13 35.58
CA ASN A 121 94.70 17.98 34.44
C ASN A 121 93.69 16.82 34.62
N PRO A 122 92.71 16.95 35.52
CA PRO A 122 91.69 15.91 35.78
C PRO A 122 90.69 15.72 34.64
N CYS A 123 90.84 16.46 33.53
CA CYS A 123 89.94 16.43 32.39
C CYS A 123 90.36 15.39 31.36
N GLY A 124 89.39 14.94 30.56
CA GLY A 124 89.61 13.98 29.48
C GLY A 124 90.55 14.52 28.39
N VAL A 125 91.10 13.63 27.57
CA VAL A 125 92.06 14.01 26.51
C VAL A 125 91.43 15.04 25.57
N GLY A 126 92.10 16.18 25.39
CA GLY A 126 91.64 17.28 24.53
C GLY A 126 90.63 18.24 25.18
N ALA A 127 90.24 18.06 26.44
CA ALA A 127 89.41 19.02 27.16
C ALA A 127 90.27 20.09 27.85
N THR A 128 89.68 21.28 28.03
CA THR A 128 90.26 22.38 28.81
C THR A 128 89.75 22.35 30.23
N CYS A 129 90.67 22.51 31.19
CA CYS A 129 90.35 22.61 32.61
C CYS A 129 90.29 24.09 33.02
N GLN A 130 89.20 24.53 33.62
CA GLN A 130 89.06 25.86 34.20
C GLN A 130 88.83 25.78 35.72
N GLU A 131 89.56 26.58 36.49
CA GLU A 131 89.35 26.69 37.93
C GLU A 131 88.20 27.67 38.23
N THR A 132 87.21 27.22 38.99
CA THR A 132 86.14 28.09 39.51
C THR A 132 86.50 28.64 40.88
N ALA A 133 85.91 29.78 41.26
CA ALA A 133 86.09 30.43 42.57
C ALA A 133 85.67 29.46 43.71
N GLY A 134 86.62 28.70 44.23
CA GLY A 134 86.37 27.56 45.12
C GLY A 134 87.30 26.36 44.89
N GLY A 135 88.20 26.41 43.90
CA GLY A 135 89.24 25.39 43.69
C GLY A 135 88.74 24.08 43.07
N ARG A 136 87.53 24.08 42.48
CA ARG A 136 86.98 22.93 41.75
C ARG A 136 87.33 23.02 40.26
N PRO A 137 87.93 21.97 39.67
CA PRO A 137 88.17 21.92 38.24
C PRO A 137 86.86 21.65 37.48
N VAL A 138 86.54 22.51 36.50
CA VAL A 138 85.45 22.32 35.55
C VAL A 138 86.06 21.99 34.19
N CYS A 139 85.68 20.85 33.62
CA CYS A 139 86.16 20.40 32.32
C CYS A 139 85.17 20.80 31.23
N SER A 140 85.65 21.47 30.19
CA SER A 140 84.90 21.82 28.99
C SER A 140 85.67 21.43 27.75
N CYS A 141 84.99 21.15 26.64
CA CYS A 141 85.68 21.01 25.37
C CYS A 141 86.02 22.41 24.83
N PRO A 142 87.27 22.64 24.37
CA PRO A 142 87.65 23.89 23.72
C PRO A 142 86.84 24.12 22.42
N ALA A 143 86.78 25.36 21.94
CA ALA A 143 86.04 25.72 20.74
C ALA A 143 86.45 24.85 19.53
N GLY A 144 85.47 24.34 18.78
CA GLY A 144 85.69 23.39 17.68
C GLY A 144 85.90 21.94 18.11
N TYR A 145 85.72 21.61 19.39
CA TYR A 145 85.73 20.23 19.92
C TYR A 145 84.40 19.91 20.61
N SER A 146 83.91 18.67 20.43
CA SER A 146 82.71 18.13 21.06
C SER A 146 82.98 16.76 21.67
N GLY A 147 82.08 16.30 22.55
CA GLY A 147 82.21 15.03 23.25
C GLY A 147 82.04 15.18 24.76
N ASN A 148 82.51 14.19 25.51
CA ASN A 148 82.45 14.22 26.97
C ASN A 148 83.77 14.80 27.52
N PRO A 149 83.77 16.00 28.14
CA PRO A 149 84.99 16.67 28.59
C PRO A 149 85.70 15.96 29.77
N LEU A 150 85.07 14.97 30.39
CA LEU A 150 85.69 14.12 31.41
C LEU A 150 86.38 12.87 30.84
N VAL A 151 86.12 12.52 29.57
CA VAL A 151 86.64 11.31 28.93
C VAL A 151 87.55 11.68 27.76
N GLN A 152 86.99 12.35 26.75
CA GLN A 152 87.70 12.78 25.55
C GLN A 152 86.87 13.83 24.81
N CYS A 153 87.50 14.95 24.47
CA CYS A 153 87.00 15.89 23.49
C CYS A 153 87.63 15.57 22.14
N ARG A 154 86.79 15.43 21.10
CA ARG A 154 87.24 15.24 19.72
C ARG A 154 86.90 16.47 18.92
N ARG A 155 87.64 16.73 17.85
CA ARG A 155 87.32 17.84 16.95
C ARG A 155 85.89 17.63 16.44
N ALA A 156 85.04 18.62 16.67
CA ALA A 156 83.65 18.60 16.23
C ALA A 156 83.62 18.69 14.70
N GLU A 157 82.73 17.92 14.09
CA GLU A 157 82.44 18.02 12.66
C GLU A 157 81.68 19.32 12.34
N CYS A 158 80.86 19.79 13.29
CA CYS A 158 80.04 20.98 13.19
C CYS A 158 79.89 21.67 14.55
N LEU A 159 79.60 22.96 14.56
CA LEU A 159 79.18 23.73 15.73
C LEU A 159 77.74 24.24 15.59
N ASP A 160 77.32 24.51 14.36
CA ASP A 160 75.96 24.95 14.01
C ASP A 160 75.36 24.10 12.89
N HIS A 161 74.04 24.10 12.77
CA HIS A 161 73.33 23.34 11.73
C HIS A 161 73.74 23.76 10.32
N SER A 162 74.03 25.04 10.10
CA SER A 162 74.44 25.59 8.80
C SER A 162 75.77 25.04 8.28
N GLU A 163 76.60 24.44 9.15
CA GLU A 163 77.87 23.81 8.79
C GLU A 163 77.69 22.37 8.27
N CYS A 164 76.51 21.79 8.44
CA CYS A 164 76.16 20.47 7.92
C CYS A 164 75.53 20.57 6.52
N ARG A 165 75.53 19.46 5.78
CA ARG A 165 74.76 19.35 4.52
C ARG A 165 73.27 19.61 4.82
N GLY A 166 72.52 20.11 3.83
CA GLY A 166 71.12 20.51 4.01
C GLY A 166 70.18 19.40 4.53
N ASP A 167 70.56 18.14 4.40
CA ASP A 167 69.88 16.93 4.89
C ASP A 167 70.37 16.44 6.27
N GLN A 168 71.27 17.18 6.92
CA GLN A 168 71.88 16.83 8.21
C GLN A 168 71.75 17.98 9.20
N ALA A 169 71.84 17.71 10.49
CA ALA A 169 71.79 18.71 11.54
C ALA A 169 72.92 18.49 12.53
N CYS A 170 73.52 19.57 13.00
CA CYS A 170 74.52 19.47 14.04
C CYS A 170 73.92 19.01 15.38
N ARG A 171 74.38 17.86 15.89
CA ARG A 171 73.99 17.34 17.20
C ARG A 171 75.21 16.81 17.94
N ASN A 172 75.50 17.39 19.11
CA ASN A 172 76.69 17.07 19.91
C ASN A 172 78.00 17.13 19.09
N GLY A 173 78.07 18.10 18.18
CA GLY A 173 79.20 18.35 17.28
C GLY A 173 79.45 17.29 16.21
N ASN A 174 78.43 16.54 15.79
CA ASN A 174 78.44 15.68 14.61
C ASN A 174 77.27 16.02 13.70
N CYS A 175 77.46 15.95 12.38
CA CYS A 175 76.40 16.12 11.40
C CYS A 175 75.62 14.82 11.27
N VAL A 176 74.42 14.81 11.84
CA VAL A 176 73.56 13.61 11.85
C VAL A 176 72.30 13.87 11.05
N ASN A 177 71.75 12.83 10.44
CA ASN A 177 70.43 12.93 9.81
C ASN A 177 69.37 13.16 10.91
N PRO A 178 68.67 14.32 10.93
CA PRO A 178 67.68 14.61 11.96
C PRO A 178 66.41 13.76 11.84
N CYS A 179 66.16 13.08 10.71
CA CYS A 179 65.03 12.17 10.54
C CYS A 179 65.17 10.84 11.28
N ALA A 180 66.38 10.47 11.69
CA ALA A 180 66.64 9.16 12.30
C ALA A 180 65.89 9.02 13.64
N GLY A 181 64.81 8.24 13.62
CA GLY A 181 64.00 7.90 14.80
C GLY A 181 63.02 8.98 15.27
N VAL A 182 62.75 10.01 14.47
CA VAL A 182 61.86 11.12 14.85
C VAL A 182 60.43 10.96 14.33
N CYS A 183 60.25 10.49 13.10
CA CYS A 183 58.91 10.28 12.53
C CYS A 183 58.33 8.92 12.90
N GLY A 184 57.00 8.88 12.99
CA GLY A 184 56.24 7.69 13.31
C GLY A 184 56.26 6.63 12.21
N VAL A 185 55.71 5.46 12.52
CA VAL A 185 55.69 4.33 11.58
C VAL A 185 54.91 4.70 10.31
N ASN A 186 55.49 4.41 9.14
CA ASN A 186 54.93 4.74 7.81
C ASN A 186 54.73 6.25 7.51
N ALA A 187 55.34 7.15 8.28
CA ALA A 187 55.42 8.55 7.94
C ALA A 187 56.62 8.81 7.00
N ASN A 188 56.50 9.79 6.12
CA ASN A 188 57.61 10.30 5.35
C ASN A 188 58.35 11.37 6.15
N CYS A 189 59.68 11.36 6.12
CA CYS A 189 60.50 12.40 6.73
C CYS A 189 61.26 13.18 5.66
N GLU A 190 61.09 14.50 5.67
CA GLU A 190 61.85 15.42 4.86
C GLU A 190 62.64 16.35 5.78
N VAL A 191 63.93 16.58 5.51
CA VAL A 191 64.70 17.56 6.26
C VAL A 191 64.50 18.92 5.60
N ARG A 192 63.91 19.87 6.35
CA ARG A 192 63.78 21.26 5.91
C ARG A 192 64.50 22.17 6.90
N ASN A 193 65.49 22.91 6.40
CA ASN A 193 66.33 23.79 7.22
C ASN A 193 66.95 23.07 8.42
N HIS A 194 67.53 21.89 8.20
CA HIS A 194 68.13 21.03 9.24
C HIS A 194 67.14 20.53 10.32
N VAL A 195 65.83 20.67 10.11
CA VAL A 195 64.78 20.19 11.01
C VAL A 195 64.00 19.05 10.34
N PRO A 196 63.65 17.98 11.06
CA PRO A 196 62.85 16.90 10.48
C PRO A 196 61.38 17.33 10.38
N VAL A 197 60.80 17.18 9.19
CA VAL A 197 59.38 17.42 8.91
C VAL A 197 58.72 16.08 8.59
N CYS A 198 57.83 15.64 9.48
CA CYS A 198 57.09 14.39 9.33
C CYS A 198 55.74 14.65 8.65
N SER A 199 55.40 13.84 7.65
CA SER A 199 54.10 13.90 6.97
C SER A 199 53.59 12.50 6.61
N CYS A 200 52.27 12.31 6.60
CA CYS A 200 51.71 11.06 6.07
C CYS A 200 51.74 11.09 4.53
N PRO A 201 52.25 10.04 3.87
CA PRO A 201 52.25 9.96 2.42
C PRO A 201 50.83 9.85 1.85
N ARG A 202 50.65 10.11 0.55
CA ARG A 202 49.33 10.05 -0.12
C ARG A 202 48.65 8.69 0.13
N GLY A 203 47.36 8.73 0.46
CA GLY A 203 46.57 7.54 0.81
C GLY A 203 46.73 7.07 2.26
N ARG A 204 47.44 7.82 3.11
CA ARG A 204 47.55 7.56 4.55
C ARG A 204 47.10 8.76 5.38
N THR A 205 46.57 8.47 6.56
CA THR A 205 46.14 9.44 7.56
C THR A 205 46.64 9.04 8.95
N GLY A 206 46.58 9.96 9.92
CA GLY A 206 47.05 9.77 11.29
C GLY A 206 48.02 10.87 11.74
N ASP A 207 48.68 10.63 12.86
CA ASP A 207 49.72 11.52 13.39
C ASP A 207 51.09 11.13 12.79
N PRO A 208 51.75 12.00 11.99
CA PRO A 208 53.05 11.70 11.40
C PRO A 208 54.19 11.47 12.39
N PHE A 209 54.06 11.92 13.65
CA PHE A 209 55.06 11.68 14.70
C PHE A 209 54.85 10.34 15.43
N SER A 210 53.64 9.78 15.35
CA SER A 210 53.30 8.52 16.02
C SER A 210 53.19 7.36 15.03
N SER A 211 52.25 7.43 14.08
CA SER A 211 52.04 6.42 13.04
C SER A 211 51.03 6.91 12.00
N CYS A 212 51.34 6.68 10.72
CA CYS A 212 50.41 6.85 9.61
C CYS A 212 49.81 5.51 9.20
N ARG A 213 48.49 5.41 9.16
CA ARG A 213 47.75 4.24 8.68
C ARG A 213 47.16 4.50 7.30
N LEU A 214 46.83 3.44 6.57
CA LEU A 214 46.05 3.58 5.34
C LEU A 214 44.74 4.30 5.67
N GLN A 215 44.41 5.31 4.86
CA GLN A 215 43.15 6.01 5.02
C GLN A 215 42.03 5.06 4.64
N ASP A 216 41.21 4.71 5.63
CA ASP A 216 40.04 3.90 5.40
C ASP A 216 39.04 4.73 4.58
N PRO A 217 38.62 4.28 3.39
CA PRO A 217 37.60 4.97 2.60
C PRO A 217 36.34 5.27 3.41
N GLU A 218 35.95 4.41 4.36
CA GLU A 218 34.74 4.61 5.16
C GLU A 218 34.78 5.84 6.07
N GLU A 219 35.97 6.31 6.46
CA GLU A 219 36.12 7.51 7.30
C GLU A 219 35.71 8.80 6.58
N LEU A 220 35.73 8.81 5.24
CA LEU A 220 35.25 9.95 4.45
C LEU A 220 33.73 10.11 4.52
N CYS A 221 33.01 9.07 4.94
CA CYS A 221 31.57 9.08 5.14
C CYS A 221 31.19 9.14 6.64
N ARG A 222 32.14 9.38 7.56
CA ARG A 222 31.88 9.44 9.02
C ARG A 222 32.55 10.65 9.68
N PRO A 223 31.78 11.69 10.09
CA PRO A 223 30.33 11.85 9.91
C PRO A 223 29.96 12.03 8.43
N SER A 224 28.74 11.64 8.05
CA SER A 224 28.31 11.70 6.65
C SER A 224 28.28 13.15 6.14
N PRO A 225 28.93 13.46 5.00
CA PRO A 225 28.83 14.76 4.35
C PRO A 225 27.53 14.93 3.54
N CYS A 226 26.72 13.87 3.43
CA CYS A 226 25.49 13.85 2.65
C CYS A 226 24.27 14.28 3.48
N GLY A 227 23.24 14.81 2.81
CA GLY A 227 21.99 15.21 3.46
C GLY A 227 21.15 14.03 3.96
N SER A 228 20.01 14.29 4.60
CA SER A 228 19.11 13.23 5.10
C SER A 228 18.58 12.32 3.99
N ASN A 229 18.28 11.05 4.33
CA ASN A 229 17.76 10.01 3.42
C ASN A 229 18.64 9.74 2.19
N THR A 230 19.97 9.77 2.38
CA THR A 230 20.96 9.51 1.35
C THR A 230 21.91 8.40 1.76
N GLN A 231 22.62 7.85 0.77
CA GLN A 231 23.74 6.94 0.95
C GLN A 231 25.04 7.63 0.52
N CYS A 232 26.06 7.53 1.35
CA CYS A 232 27.42 7.99 1.05
C CYS A 232 28.26 6.79 0.58
N ASN A 233 28.81 6.87 -0.62
CA ASN A 233 29.74 5.90 -1.18
C ASN A 233 31.02 6.62 -1.63
N VAL A 234 32.19 6.03 -1.40
CA VAL A 234 33.46 6.63 -1.86
C VAL A 234 33.78 6.14 -3.27
N VAL A 235 33.77 7.06 -4.22
CA VAL A 235 34.12 6.80 -5.63
C VAL A 235 35.41 7.57 -5.93
N ASN A 236 36.47 6.86 -6.33
CA ASN A 236 37.79 7.46 -6.61
C ASN A 236 38.36 8.32 -5.46
N GLY A 237 38.13 7.92 -4.21
CA GLY A 237 38.58 8.66 -3.04
C GLY A 237 37.76 9.91 -2.69
N VAL A 238 36.60 10.11 -3.34
CA VAL A 238 35.69 11.22 -3.09
C VAL A 238 34.36 10.70 -2.53
N PRO A 239 33.86 11.23 -1.39
CA PRO A 239 32.54 10.88 -0.90
C PRO A 239 31.47 11.39 -1.88
N THR A 240 30.71 10.46 -2.43
CA THR A 240 29.63 10.71 -3.39
C THR A 240 28.30 10.36 -2.74
N CYS A 241 27.35 11.29 -2.82
CA CYS A 241 26.03 11.16 -2.21
C CYS A 241 24.99 10.77 -3.25
N SER A 242 24.15 9.79 -2.93
CA SER A 242 22.97 9.41 -3.74
C SER A 242 21.73 9.29 -2.86
N CYS A 243 20.55 9.64 -3.37
CA CYS A 243 19.30 9.41 -2.63
C CYS A 243 19.08 7.91 -2.41
N LEU A 244 18.50 7.55 -1.26
CA LEU A 244 18.02 6.18 -1.04
C LEU A 244 16.92 5.82 -2.06
N PRO A 245 16.71 4.52 -2.38
CA PRO A 245 15.67 4.11 -3.30
C PRO A 245 14.29 4.66 -2.92
N GLY A 246 13.60 5.31 -3.85
CA GLY A 246 12.28 5.91 -3.62
C GLY A 246 12.29 7.33 -3.05
N TYR A 247 13.46 7.92 -2.82
CA TYR A 247 13.61 9.33 -2.46
C TYR A 247 14.06 10.16 -3.67
N ILE A 248 13.59 11.40 -3.72
CA ILE A 248 13.87 12.39 -4.77
C ILE A 248 14.46 13.67 -4.15
N GLY A 249 15.21 14.42 -4.96
CA GLY A 249 15.81 15.70 -4.55
C GLY A 249 17.32 15.72 -4.73
N SER A 250 17.98 16.61 -3.99
CA SER A 250 19.44 16.77 -4.05
C SER A 250 20.12 16.00 -2.91
N PRO A 251 21.00 15.03 -3.21
CA PRO A 251 21.69 14.24 -2.18
C PRO A 251 22.55 15.04 -1.21
N LEU A 252 22.94 16.27 -1.56
CA LEU A 252 23.73 17.13 -0.68
C LEU A 252 22.87 17.87 0.35
N SER A 253 21.66 18.31 -0.03
CA SER A 253 20.73 18.98 0.89
C SER A 253 19.84 18.00 1.65
N GLY A 254 19.68 16.79 1.11
CA GLY A 254 18.78 15.77 1.61
C GLY A 254 17.68 15.46 0.61
N CYS A 255 17.23 14.21 0.62
CA CYS A 255 16.18 13.70 -0.25
C CYS A 255 14.89 13.50 0.54
N ARG A 256 13.75 13.63 -0.14
CA ARG A 256 12.42 13.40 0.44
C ARG A 256 11.62 12.44 -0.43
N HIS A 257 10.51 11.96 0.08
CA HIS A 257 9.54 11.23 -0.72
C HIS A 257 8.88 12.13 -1.78
N GLU A 258 8.19 11.53 -2.74
CA GLU A 258 7.44 12.29 -3.75
C GLU A 258 6.29 13.06 -3.09
N CYS A 259 5.63 12.44 -2.11
CA CYS A 259 4.62 13.06 -1.26
C CYS A 259 4.64 12.47 0.15
N GLU A 260 4.29 13.25 1.16
CA GLU A 260 3.89 12.75 2.50
C GLU A 260 2.38 12.93 2.74
N SER A 261 1.77 13.87 2.03
CA SER A 261 0.34 14.18 2.09
C SER A 261 -0.26 14.37 0.70
N ASP A 262 -1.58 14.20 0.58
CA ASP A 262 -2.30 14.36 -0.69
C ASP A 262 -2.09 15.75 -1.33
N GLY A 263 -1.94 16.79 -0.50
CA GLY A 263 -1.77 18.17 -0.96
C GLY A 263 -0.44 18.46 -1.67
N GLU A 264 0.52 17.54 -1.61
CA GLU A 264 1.77 17.62 -2.39
C GLU A 264 1.61 17.07 -3.81
N CYS A 265 0.51 16.36 -4.09
CA CYS A 265 0.18 15.83 -5.40
C CYS A 265 -0.72 16.79 -6.18
N SER A 266 -0.85 16.56 -7.49
CA SER A 266 -1.83 17.28 -8.31
C SER A 266 -3.27 17.03 -7.81
N SER A 267 -4.21 17.93 -8.12
CA SER A 267 -5.60 17.84 -7.64
C SER A 267 -6.36 16.58 -8.05
N ASN A 268 -5.89 15.90 -9.11
CA ASN A 268 -6.40 14.62 -9.62
C ASN A 268 -5.63 13.39 -9.10
N GLN A 269 -4.68 13.58 -8.19
CA GLN A 269 -3.84 12.55 -7.61
C GLN A 269 -3.98 12.52 -6.09
N TYR A 270 -3.49 11.47 -5.44
CA TYR A 270 -3.40 11.36 -3.98
C TYR A 270 -2.10 10.67 -3.60
N CYS A 271 -1.68 10.84 -2.35
CA CYS A 271 -0.47 10.24 -1.86
C CYS A 271 -0.72 8.79 -1.44
N SER A 272 -0.09 7.86 -2.15
CA SER A 272 -0.17 6.43 -1.85
C SER A 272 1.24 5.87 -1.72
N GLN A 273 1.57 5.39 -0.52
CA GLN A 273 2.89 4.81 -0.23
C GLN A 273 4.04 5.73 -0.67
N PHE A 274 3.96 7.00 -0.29
CA PHE A 274 4.97 8.02 -0.58
C PHE A 274 5.15 8.38 -2.07
N LYS A 275 4.18 8.01 -2.91
CA LYS A 275 4.13 8.33 -4.34
C LYS A 275 2.79 8.93 -4.73
N CYS A 276 2.80 9.86 -5.70
CA CYS A 276 1.57 10.43 -6.22
C CYS A 276 0.90 9.45 -7.19
N ALA A 277 -0.21 8.87 -6.74
CA ALA A 277 -1.02 7.95 -7.52
C ALA A 277 -2.24 8.68 -8.11
N ASN A 278 -2.75 8.20 -9.24
CA ASN A 278 -3.99 8.72 -9.82
C ASN A 278 -5.15 8.53 -8.83
N GLY A 279 -5.93 9.58 -8.55
CA GLY A 279 -7.07 9.54 -7.64
C GLY A 279 -8.08 8.45 -7.96
N CYS A 280 -8.31 8.15 -9.25
CA CYS A 280 -9.22 7.10 -9.68
C CYS A 280 -8.81 5.68 -9.23
N ASN A 281 -7.55 5.47 -8.81
CA ASN A 281 -7.13 4.20 -8.22
C ASN A 281 -7.79 3.91 -6.86
N GLN A 282 -8.49 4.88 -6.27
CA GLN A 282 -9.32 4.69 -5.08
C GLN A 282 -10.65 3.97 -5.38
N CYS A 283 -11.05 3.85 -6.64
CA CYS A 283 -12.29 3.16 -7.00
C CYS A 283 -12.13 1.64 -6.91
N GLY A 284 -13.20 0.99 -6.47
CA GLY A 284 -13.28 -0.46 -6.33
C GLY A 284 -13.31 -1.18 -7.67
N LYS A 285 -13.16 -2.51 -7.64
CA LYS A 285 -13.16 -3.33 -8.85
C LYS A 285 -14.51 -3.22 -9.57
N GLY A 286 -14.48 -2.99 -10.87
CA GLY A 286 -15.69 -2.84 -11.70
C GLY A 286 -16.45 -1.52 -11.52
N ALA A 287 -15.95 -0.59 -10.68
CA ALA A 287 -16.51 0.75 -10.55
C ALA A 287 -15.96 1.69 -11.63
N THR A 288 -16.75 2.70 -11.99
CA THR A 288 -16.33 3.78 -12.90
C THR A 288 -15.91 5.00 -12.08
N CYS A 289 -14.78 5.61 -12.44
CA CYS A 289 -14.36 6.87 -11.84
C CYS A 289 -15.00 8.04 -12.60
N ALA A 290 -15.96 8.74 -11.98
CA ALA A 290 -16.66 9.86 -12.61
C ALA A 290 -15.80 11.13 -12.66
N ARG A 291 -15.11 11.43 -11.55
CA ARG A 291 -14.14 12.53 -11.43
C ARG A 291 -13.30 12.38 -10.16
N VAL A 292 -12.23 13.17 -10.04
CA VAL A 292 -11.48 13.35 -8.80
C VAL A 292 -11.67 14.78 -8.32
N THR A 293 -12.03 14.95 -7.04
CA THR A 293 -12.23 16.26 -6.40
C THR A 293 -11.49 16.29 -5.07
N ASN A 294 -10.56 17.22 -4.91
CA ASN A 294 -9.71 17.35 -3.72
C ASN A 294 -9.04 16.02 -3.36
N HIS A 295 -8.30 15.44 -4.32
CA HIS A 295 -7.59 14.17 -4.18
C HIS A 295 -8.48 12.94 -3.96
N ARG A 296 -9.79 13.09 -3.79
CA ARG A 296 -10.74 11.98 -3.59
C ARG A 296 -11.49 11.65 -4.87
N ALA A 297 -11.53 10.37 -5.23
CA ALA A 297 -12.35 9.92 -6.35
C ALA A 297 -13.84 9.90 -6.00
N VAL A 298 -14.66 10.28 -6.99
CA VAL A 298 -16.09 10.03 -7.02
C VAL A 298 -16.31 8.78 -7.86
N CYS A 299 -16.58 7.66 -7.18
CA CYS A 299 -16.73 6.35 -7.80
C CYS A 299 -18.22 5.98 -7.89
N GLU A 300 -18.62 5.40 -9.01
CA GLU A 300 -20.00 4.97 -9.26
C GLU A 300 -20.02 3.56 -9.83
N CYS A 301 -21.01 2.75 -9.42
CA CYS A 301 -21.23 1.47 -10.09
C CYS A 301 -21.92 1.70 -11.45
N PRO A 302 -21.51 1.00 -12.52
CA PRO A 302 -22.22 1.02 -13.78
C PRO A 302 -23.70 0.69 -13.62
N LYS A 303 -24.56 1.16 -14.54
CA LYS A 303 -26.00 0.87 -14.49
C LYS A 303 -26.23 -0.65 -14.43
N GLY A 304 -26.98 -1.10 -13.42
CA GLY A 304 -27.27 -2.52 -13.22
C GLY A 304 -26.33 -3.27 -12.30
N TYR A 305 -25.25 -2.64 -11.86
CA TYR A 305 -24.32 -3.22 -10.90
C TYR A 305 -24.68 -2.74 -9.49
N ILE A 306 -24.60 -3.66 -8.55
CA ILE A 306 -24.83 -3.46 -7.12
C ILE A 306 -23.51 -3.62 -6.34
N GLY A 307 -23.47 -3.11 -5.12
CA GLY A 307 -22.28 -3.17 -4.26
C GLY A 307 -21.80 -1.77 -3.87
N SER A 308 -20.54 -1.67 -3.46
CA SER A 308 -19.93 -0.41 -3.05
C SER A 308 -18.92 0.04 -4.12
N PRO A 309 -19.07 1.25 -4.70
CA PRO A 309 -18.16 1.77 -5.72
C PRO A 309 -16.70 1.90 -5.29
N PHE A 310 -16.42 1.88 -3.99
CA PHE A 310 -15.05 1.96 -3.44
C PHE A 310 -14.44 0.60 -3.14
N THR A 311 -15.20 -0.49 -3.23
CA THR A 311 -14.72 -1.85 -2.93
C THR A 311 -14.88 -2.77 -4.14
N GLU A 312 -16.11 -3.06 -4.52
CA GLU A 312 -16.45 -3.88 -5.67
C GLU A 312 -17.89 -3.60 -6.13
N CYS A 313 -18.04 -3.42 -7.44
CA CYS A 313 -19.31 -3.43 -8.13
C CYS A 313 -19.48 -4.78 -8.82
N ARG A 314 -20.61 -5.45 -8.57
CA ARG A 314 -20.95 -6.73 -9.18
C ARG A 314 -22.32 -6.65 -9.84
N PRO A 315 -22.60 -7.44 -10.90
CA PRO A 315 -23.93 -7.48 -11.46
C PRO A 315 -24.94 -7.98 -10.41
N GLU A 316 -26.19 -7.59 -10.56
CA GLU A 316 -27.27 -8.09 -9.72
C GLU A 316 -27.47 -9.61 -9.89
N CYS A 317 -27.26 -10.12 -11.12
CA CYS A 317 -27.38 -11.52 -11.47
C CYS A 317 -26.28 -11.96 -12.43
N PHE A 318 -25.90 -13.23 -12.36
CA PHE A 318 -25.05 -13.89 -13.36
C PHE A 318 -25.87 -14.79 -14.29
N GLY A 319 -27.06 -15.20 -13.87
CA GLY A 319 -28.06 -15.86 -14.70
C GLY A 319 -29.48 -15.72 -14.15
N ASP A 320 -30.46 -16.21 -14.91
CA ASP A 320 -31.90 -16.03 -14.62
C ASP A 320 -32.32 -16.61 -13.26
N ARG A 321 -31.61 -17.63 -12.77
CA ARG A 321 -31.89 -18.26 -11.47
C ARG A 321 -31.56 -17.39 -10.27
N ASP A 322 -30.71 -16.39 -10.45
CA ASP A 322 -30.35 -15.45 -9.40
C ASP A 322 -31.46 -14.41 -9.18
N CYS A 323 -32.40 -14.31 -10.12
CA CYS A 323 -33.44 -13.29 -10.12
C CYS A 323 -34.69 -13.68 -9.34
N PRO A 324 -35.33 -12.72 -8.64
CA PRO A 324 -36.58 -12.98 -7.92
C PRO A 324 -37.77 -13.14 -8.88
N ALA A 325 -38.84 -13.79 -8.39
CA ALA A 325 -40.00 -14.17 -9.19
C ALA A 325 -40.69 -13.01 -9.96
N GLY A 326 -40.67 -11.79 -9.41
CA GLY A 326 -41.28 -10.62 -10.07
C GLY A 326 -40.50 -10.07 -11.27
N ARG A 327 -39.26 -10.50 -11.48
CA ARG A 327 -38.36 -10.02 -12.55
C ARG A 327 -37.33 -11.09 -12.91
N PRO A 328 -37.79 -12.22 -13.47
CA PRO A 328 -37.02 -13.46 -13.49
C PRO A 328 -35.93 -13.55 -14.57
N ALA A 329 -35.80 -12.56 -15.47
CA ALA A 329 -34.80 -12.60 -16.54
C ALA A 329 -33.57 -11.78 -16.19
N CYS A 330 -32.38 -12.39 -16.30
CA CYS A 330 -31.10 -11.73 -16.15
C CYS A 330 -30.62 -11.18 -17.49
N ILE A 331 -30.83 -9.89 -17.73
CA ILE A 331 -30.48 -9.24 -19.00
C ILE A 331 -29.38 -8.21 -18.72
N TYR A 332 -28.19 -8.47 -19.25
CA TYR A 332 -26.98 -7.65 -19.01
C TYR A 332 -26.63 -7.47 -17.52
N GLY A 333 -26.85 -8.51 -16.71
CA GLY A 333 -26.55 -8.50 -15.27
C GLY A 333 -27.61 -7.79 -14.41
N ILE A 334 -28.78 -7.49 -14.98
CA ILE A 334 -29.91 -6.84 -14.31
C ILE A 334 -31.11 -7.78 -14.35
N CYS A 335 -31.77 -7.98 -13.21
CA CYS A 335 -33.01 -8.74 -13.17
C CYS A 335 -34.16 -7.86 -13.65
N LYS A 336 -34.75 -8.25 -14.79
CA LYS A 336 -35.86 -7.56 -15.46
C LYS A 336 -37.09 -8.44 -15.54
N ASN A 337 -38.26 -7.80 -15.58
CA ASN A 337 -39.52 -8.48 -15.85
C ASN A 337 -39.77 -8.52 -17.37
N PRO A 338 -39.77 -9.70 -18.02
CA PRO A 338 -40.04 -9.80 -19.45
C PRO A 338 -41.44 -9.33 -19.86
N CYS A 339 -42.38 -9.23 -18.92
CA CYS A 339 -43.73 -8.70 -19.17
C CYS A 339 -43.80 -7.17 -19.24
N GLU A 340 -42.79 -6.46 -18.74
CA GLU A 340 -42.78 -5.00 -18.72
C GLU A 340 -42.68 -4.46 -20.16
N GLY A 341 -43.80 -3.93 -20.67
CA GLY A 341 -43.89 -3.40 -22.04
C GLY A 341 -44.06 -4.45 -23.15
N ALA A 342 -44.23 -5.74 -22.81
CA ALA A 342 -44.39 -6.80 -23.81
C ALA A 342 -45.84 -6.98 -24.30
N CYS A 343 -46.82 -6.72 -23.44
CA CYS A 343 -48.24 -6.89 -23.75
C CYS A 343 -48.96 -5.54 -23.88
N GLY A 344 -50.06 -5.56 -24.64
CA GLY A 344 -50.91 -4.42 -24.88
C GLY A 344 -51.67 -3.96 -23.64
N VAL A 345 -52.33 -2.81 -23.75
CA VAL A 345 -53.14 -2.26 -22.65
C VAL A 345 -54.26 -3.24 -22.28
N ASN A 346 -54.45 -3.49 -20.97
CA ASN A 346 -55.43 -4.44 -20.41
C ASN A 346 -55.24 -5.91 -20.83
N ALA A 347 -54.08 -6.30 -21.35
CA ALA A 347 -53.77 -7.70 -21.61
C ALA A 347 -53.13 -8.36 -20.37
N ASP A 348 -53.47 -9.62 -20.13
CA ASP A 348 -52.76 -10.47 -19.16
C ASP A 348 -51.43 -10.91 -19.76
N CYS A 349 -50.34 -10.73 -19.00
CA CYS A 349 -49.03 -11.26 -19.36
C CYS A 349 -48.66 -12.44 -18.47
N ASN A 350 -48.47 -13.61 -19.09
CA ASN A 350 -47.98 -14.80 -18.44
C ASN A 350 -46.68 -15.26 -19.09
N LEU A 351 -45.72 -15.71 -18.28
CA LEU A 351 -44.45 -16.21 -18.80
C LEU A 351 -44.55 -17.69 -19.16
N ARG A 352 -44.14 -18.06 -20.38
CA ARG A 352 -43.75 -19.44 -20.71
C ARG A 352 -42.23 -19.52 -20.72
N GLY A 353 -41.64 -19.95 -19.60
CA GLY A 353 -40.21 -19.78 -19.34
C GLY A 353 -39.88 -18.31 -19.09
N LEU A 354 -39.06 -17.70 -19.95
CA LEU A 354 -38.78 -16.25 -19.96
C LEU A 354 -39.44 -15.51 -21.12
N THR A 355 -40.25 -16.21 -21.92
CA THR A 355 -40.97 -15.62 -23.04
C THR A 355 -42.32 -15.10 -22.57
N PRO A 356 -42.64 -13.81 -22.76
CA PRO A 356 -43.95 -13.27 -22.44
C PRO A 356 -45.00 -13.80 -23.42
N VAL A 357 -46.13 -14.25 -22.87
CA VAL A 357 -47.31 -14.66 -23.62
C VAL A 357 -48.45 -13.75 -23.20
N CYS A 358 -48.96 -12.99 -24.17
CA CYS A 358 -50.03 -12.03 -23.97
C CYS A 358 -51.38 -12.65 -24.34
N SER A 359 -52.39 -12.45 -23.50
CA SER A 359 -53.76 -12.86 -23.76
C SER A 359 -54.75 -11.83 -23.23
N CYS A 360 -55.90 -11.68 -23.87
CA CYS A 360 -56.96 -10.88 -23.27
C CYS A 360 -57.60 -11.61 -22.08
N PRO A 361 -57.88 -10.91 -20.97
CA PRO A 361 -58.63 -11.45 -19.86
C PRO A 361 -60.00 -11.99 -20.29
N ARG A 362 -60.65 -12.76 -19.41
CA ARG A 362 -62.03 -13.20 -19.65
C ARG A 362 -62.94 -11.98 -19.86
N ASP A 363 -63.85 -12.08 -20.81
CA ASP A 363 -64.82 -11.02 -21.22
C ASP A 363 -64.21 -9.81 -21.95
N MET A 364 -62.95 -9.92 -22.40
CA MET A 364 -62.30 -8.94 -23.26
C MET A 364 -61.94 -9.54 -24.63
N THR A 365 -61.86 -8.70 -25.64
CA THR A 365 -61.45 -9.05 -27.02
C THR A 365 -60.51 -7.98 -27.59
N GLY A 366 -59.85 -8.29 -28.70
CA GLY A 366 -58.86 -7.43 -29.33
C GLY A 366 -57.54 -8.17 -29.59
N ASP A 367 -56.49 -7.39 -29.84
CA ASP A 367 -55.13 -7.91 -30.01
C ASP A 367 -54.37 -7.79 -28.67
N PRO A 368 -53.99 -8.93 -28.03
CA PRO A 368 -53.29 -8.92 -26.75
C PRO A 368 -51.94 -8.19 -26.74
N PHE A 369 -51.32 -7.94 -27.89
CA PHE A 369 -50.08 -7.19 -28.00
C PHE A 369 -50.29 -5.69 -28.19
N ILE A 370 -51.51 -5.26 -28.57
CA ILE A 370 -51.85 -3.85 -28.79
C ILE A 370 -52.74 -3.34 -27.67
N SER A 371 -53.95 -3.90 -27.55
CA SER A 371 -54.94 -3.51 -26.55
C SER A 371 -56.10 -4.49 -26.50
N CYS A 372 -56.53 -4.83 -25.29
CA CYS A 372 -57.77 -5.54 -25.03
C CYS A 372 -58.86 -4.55 -24.61
N ARG A 373 -60.05 -4.71 -25.18
CA ARG A 373 -61.26 -3.94 -24.83
C ARG A 373 -62.38 -4.89 -24.39
N PRO A 374 -63.36 -4.42 -23.61
CA PRO A 374 -64.52 -5.22 -23.27
C PRO A 374 -65.19 -5.79 -24.53
N PHE A 375 -65.61 -7.05 -24.45
CA PHE A 375 -66.42 -7.68 -25.49
C PHE A 375 -67.75 -6.94 -25.62
N THR A 376 -68.14 -6.58 -26.85
CA THR A 376 -69.44 -5.97 -27.14
C THR A 376 -70.28 -6.88 -28.02
N LYS A 377 -71.58 -6.60 -28.10
CA LYS A 377 -72.52 -7.40 -28.90
C LYS A 377 -72.12 -7.46 -30.38
N GLU A 378 -71.50 -6.40 -30.88
CA GLU A 378 -71.01 -6.30 -32.26
C GLU A 378 -69.90 -7.30 -32.56
N ASP A 379 -69.10 -7.66 -31.56
CA ASP A 379 -68.00 -8.62 -31.70
C ASP A 379 -68.48 -10.04 -31.99
N LEU A 380 -69.75 -10.37 -31.69
CA LEU A 380 -70.37 -11.64 -32.09
C LEU A 380 -70.37 -11.83 -33.62
N CYS A 381 -70.35 -10.73 -34.38
CA CYS A 381 -70.41 -10.73 -35.83
C CYS A 381 -69.08 -10.32 -36.49
N SER A 382 -67.98 -10.26 -35.75
CA SER A 382 -66.66 -9.87 -36.27
C SER A 382 -65.55 -10.81 -35.77
N PRO A 383 -64.92 -11.62 -36.65
CA PRO A 383 -65.23 -11.78 -38.06
C PRO A 383 -66.61 -12.41 -38.26
N ASN A 384 -67.26 -12.14 -39.41
CA ASN A 384 -68.61 -12.63 -39.69
C ASN A 384 -68.64 -14.19 -39.64
N PRO A 385 -69.33 -14.80 -38.66
CA PRO A 385 -69.38 -16.25 -38.51
C PRO A 385 -70.41 -16.90 -39.45
N CYS A 386 -71.20 -16.11 -40.17
CA CYS A 386 -72.23 -16.60 -41.07
C CYS A 386 -71.65 -17.03 -42.42
N GLY A 387 -72.43 -17.84 -43.14
CA GLY A 387 -72.07 -18.34 -44.46
C GLY A 387 -71.92 -17.22 -45.50
N THR A 388 -71.35 -17.55 -46.66
CA THR A 388 -71.14 -16.58 -47.74
C THR A 388 -72.45 -15.87 -48.13
N ASN A 389 -72.40 -14.55 -48.30
CA ASN A 389 -73.54 -13.66 -48.59
C ASN A 389 -74.64 -13.58 -47.50
N ALA A 390 -74.40 -14.13 -46.31
CA ALA A 390 -75.30 -13.95 -45.17
C ALA A 390 -74.94 -12.70 -44.36
N VAL A 391 -75.97 -12.08 -43.78
CA VAL A 391 -75.83 -10.94 -42.87
C VAL A 391 -75.87 -11.47 -41.43
N CYS A 392 -74.88 -11.08 -40.64
CA CYS A 392 -74.84 -11.35 -39.20
C CYS A 392 -75.41 -10.17 -38.43
N THR A 393 -76.29 -10.45 -37.48
CA THR A 393 -76.76 -9.49 -36.47
C THR A 393 -76.57 -10.07 -35.06
N PRO A 394 -76.22 -9.25 -34.05
CA PRO A 394 -76.20 -9.70 -32.66
C PRO A 394 -77.61 -10.07 -32.20
N GLY A 395 -77.79 -11.25 -31.62
CA GLY A 395 -79.08 -11.71 -31.08
C GLY A 395 -78.91 -12.64 -29.88
N TYR A 396 -79.93 -13.46 -29.62
CA TYR A 396 -79.96 -14.36 -28.47
C TYR A 396 -80.44 -15.75 -28.87
N ASP A 397 -79.95 -16.78 -28.16
CA ASP A 397 -80.48 -18.13 -28.26
C ASP A 397 -81.75 -18.33 -27.41
N ARG A 398 -82.34 -19.54 -27.45
CA ARG A 398 -83.55 -19.89 -26.70
C ARG A 398 -83.35 -19.88 -25.17
N SER A 399 -82.10 -19.90 -24.72
CA SER A 399 -81.70 -19.81 -23.32
C SER A 399 -81.35 -18.37 -22.92
N ASN A 400 -81.65 -17.39 -23.79
CA ASN A 400 -81.35 -15.97 -23.61
C ASN A 400 -79.85 -15.66 -23.49
N GLN A 401 -78.98 -16.49 -24.08
CA GLN A 401 -77.54 -16.20 -24.20
C GLN A 401 -77.26 -15.47 -25.52
N GLU A 402 -76.39 -14.47 -25.47
CA GLU A 402 -76.00 -13.69 -26.65
C GLU A 402 -75.31 -14.57 -27.71
N ARG A 403 -75.79 -14.53 -28.95
CA ARG A 403 -75.24 -15.30 -30.09
C ARG A 403 -75.37 -14.53 -31.41
N PRO A 404 -74.50 -14.80 -32.39
CA PRO A 404 -74.67 -14.27 -33.75
C PRO A 404 -75.89 -14.91 -34.41
N VAL A 405 -76.72 -14.09 -35.05
CA VAL A 405 -77.88 -14.52 -35.82
C VAL A 405 -77.59 -14.29 -37.31
N CYS A 406 -77.62 -15.37 -38.08
CA CYS A 406 -77.36 -15.35 -39.51
C CYS A 406 -78.67 -15.32 -40.29
N THR A 407 -78.83 -14.35 -41.18
CA THR A 407 -80.00 -14.23 -42.07
C THR A 407 -79.56 -13.99 -43.51
N CYS A 408 -80.36 -14.48 -44.46
CA CYS A 408 -80.14 -14.13 -45.87
C CYS A 408 -80.75 -12.75 -46.13
N PRO A 409 -79.99 -11.83 -46.77
CA PRO A 409 -80.52 -10.53 -47.13
C PRO A 409 -81.65 -10.66 -48.17
N PRO A 410 -82.50 -9.64 -48.34
CA PRO A 410 -83.60 -9.69 -49.30
C PRO A 410 -83.14 -10.07 -50.71
N GLY A 411 -83.87 -10.99 -51.35
CA GLY A 411 -83.51 -11.54 -52.67
C GLY A 411 -82.50 -12.70 -52.61
N TYR A 412 -82.16 -13.21 -51.43
CA TYR A 412 -81.35 -14.41 -51.25
C TYR A 412 -82.12 -15.48 -50.47
N THR A 413 -81.86 -16.75 -50.77
CA THR A 413 -82.43 -17.93 -50.12
C THR A 413 -81.33 -18.91 -49.73
N GLY A 414 -81.66 -19.97 -48.97
CA GLY A 414 -80.70 -20.99 -48.54
C GLY A 414 -80.45 -20.98 -47.04
N ASN A 415 -79.36 -21.60 -46.61
CA ASN A 415 -78.99 -21.69 -45.20
C ASN A 415 -77.94 -20.61 -44.87
N ALA A 416 -78.35 -19.61 -44.10
CA ALA A 416 -77.51 -18.47 -43.74
C ALA A 416 -76.24 -18.83 -42.94
N LEU A 417 -76.15 -20.03 -42.35
CA LEU A 417 -74.92 -20.52 -41.70
C LEU A 417 -73.90 -21.08 -42.69
N SER A 418 -74.34 -21.60 -43.85
CA SER A 418 -73.45 -22.19 -44.85
C SER A 418 -73.24 -21.28 -46.06
N SER A 419 -74.33 -20.82 -46.68
CA SER A 419 -74.30 -19.90 -47.81
C SER A 419 -75.72 -19.45 -48.17
N CYS A 420 -75.86 -18.15 -48.44
CA CYS A 420 -77.04 -17.58 -49.08
C CYS A 420 -76.81 -17.49 -50.60
N VAL A 421 -77.75 -18.05 -51.37
CA VAL A 421 -77.76 -18.00 -52.83
C VAL A 421 -78.80 -17.01 -53.31
N ARG A 422 -78.52 -16.29 -54.39
CA ARG A 422 -79.49 -15.35 -54.97
C ARG A 422 -80.76 -16.11 -55.36
N GLY A 423 -81.91 -15.64 -54.90
CA GLY A 423 -83.22 -16.15 -55.27
C GLY A 423 -83.55 -15.85 -56.73
N GLU A 424 -84.59 -16.50 -57.25
CA GLU A 424 -85.02 -16.37 -58.65
C GLU A 424 -85.72 -15.04 -58.91
N CYS A 425 -86.32 -14.42 -57.89
CA CYS A 425 -87.05 -13.17 -57.98
C CYS A 425 -86.89 -12.32 -56.72
N GLN A 426 -86.96 -10.99 -56.85
CA GLN A 426 -87.15 -10.07 -55.72
C GLN A 426 -88.56 -9.50 -55.65
N SER A 427 -89.25 -9.44 -56.79
CA SER A 427 -90.61 -8.96 -56.94
C SER A 427 -91.40 -9.81 -57.93
N ASP A 428 -92.72 -9.72 -57.87
CA ASP A 428 -93.62 -10.44 -58.79
C ASP A 428 -93.33 -10.15 -60.27
N ALA A 429 -92.84 -8.94 -60.59
CA ALA A 429 -92.51 -8.51 -61.94
C ALA A 429 -91.38 -9.32 -62.59
N GLU A 430 -90.57 -10.03 -61.81
CA GLU A 430 -89.51 -10.91 -62.30
C GLU A 430 -90.01 -12.33 -62.62
N CYS A 431 -91.24 -12.65 -62.21
CA CYS A 431 -91.87 -13.93 -62.49
C CYS A 431 -92.83 -13.84 -63.69
N ALA A 432 -93.06 -14.97 -64.36
CA ALA A 432 -94.12 -15.06 -65.37
C ALA A 432 -95.50 -14.76 -64.76
N ASP A 433 -96.45 -14.22 -65.54
CA ASP A 433 -97.78 -13.77 -65.07
C ASP A 433 -98.60 -14.77 -64.24
N HIS A 434 -98.34 -16.08 -64.44
CA HIS A 434 -99.00 -17.19 -63.74
C HIS A 434 -98.25 -17.66 -62.48
N LYS A 435 -97.16 -16.98 -62.10
CA LYS A 435 -96.33 -17.26 -60.93
C LYS A 435 -96.24 -16.02 -60.06
N ALA A 436 -96.03 -16.20 -58.77
CA ALA A 436 -95.81 -15.12 -57.82
C ALA A 436 -94.43 -15.27 -57.19
N CYS A 437 -93.82 -14.15 -56.83
CA CYS A 437 -92.57 -14.13 -56.10
C CYS A 437 -92.85 -14.32 -54.60
N ILE A 438 -92.74 -15.57 -54.14
CA ILE A 438 -92.97 -15.92 -52.74
C ILE A 438 -91.66 -16.49 -52.18
N ALA A 439 -91.17 -15.90 -51.09
CA ALA A 439 -89.88 -16.27 -50.49
C ALA A 439 -88.70 -16.27 -51.49
N TYR A 440 -88.70 -15.31 -52.42
CA TYR A 440 -87.69 -15.13 -53.48
C TYR A 440 -87.60 -16.29 -54.49
N GLN A 441 -88.67 -17.08 -54.62
CA GLN A 441 -88.83 -18.11 -55.65
C GLN A 441 -90.09 -17.84 -56.48
N CYS A 442 -90.02 -18.08 -57.79
CA CYS A 442 -91.18 -17.96 -58.66
C CYS A 442 -92.04 -19.23 -58.57
N VAL A 443 -92.99 -19.23 -57.64
CA VAL A 443 -93.90 -20.36 -57.38
C VAL A 443 -95.31 -20.07 -57.89
N ASP A 444 -96.10 -21.11 -58.10
CA ASP A 444 -97.51 -20.97 -58.45
C ASP A 444 -98.29 -20.43 -57.23
N PRO A 445 -98.93 -19.24 -57.32
CA PRO A 445 -99.69 -18.69 -56.21
C PRO A 445 -100.86 -19.60 -55.80
N CYS A 446 -101.30 -20.52 -56.65
CA CYS A 446 -102.41 -21.43 -56.34
C CYS A 446 -102.09 -22.55 -55.36
N SER A 447 -100.81 -22.80 -55.05
CA SER A 447 -100.41 -23.91 -54.19
C SER A 447 -100.82 -23.65 -52.72
N GLY A 448 -101.95 -24.22 -52.31
CA GLY A 448 -102.42 -24.22 -50.91
C GLY A 448 -103.15 -22.95 -50.45
N GLN A 449 -103.48 -22.03 -51.37
CA GLN A 449 -104.14 -20.75 -51.03
C GLN A 449 -105.68 -20.80 -51.11
N CYS A 450 -106.25 -21.75 -51.84
CA CYS A 450 -107.70 -21.88 -51.98
C CYS A 450 -108.29 -22.93 -51.04
N GLY A 451 -109.53 -22.70 -50.61
CA GLY A 451 -110.27 -23.57 -49.72
C GLY A 451 -110.58 -24.94 -50.32
N VAL A 452 -110.83 -25.93 -49.46
CA VAL A 452 -111.12 -27.30 -49.91
C VAL A 452 -112.36 -27.31 -50.81
N GLY A 453 -112.18 -27.81 -52.05
CA GLY A 453 -113.22 -27.88 -53.08
C GLY A 453 -113.32 -26.65 -53.99
N ALA A 454 -112.49 -25.63 -53.80
CA ALA A 454 -112.40 -24.47 -54.69
C ALA A 454 -111.43 -24.72 -55.85
N GLN A 455 -111.69 -24.09 -57.01
CA GLN A 455 -110.77 -24.04 -58.13
C GLN A 455 -109.89 -22.80 -58.03
N CYS A 456 -108.59 -22.95 -58.25
CA CYS A 456 -107.66 -21.83 -58.28
C CYS A 456 -107.25 -21.48 -59.72
N GLN A 457 -107.17 -20.18 -60.00
CA GLN A 457 -106.53 -19.65 -61.20
C GLN A 457 -105.49 -18.61 -60.81
N ALA A 458 -104.25 -18.77 -61.27
CA ALA A 458 -103.21 -17.75 -61.12
C ALA A 458 -103.49 -16.60 -62.10
N LYS A 459 -103.77 -15.40 -61.58
CA LYS A 459 -103.99 -14.19 -62.40
C LYS A 459 -103.26 -13.01 -61.78
N ARG A 460 -102.39 -12.37 -62.57
CA ARG A 460 -101.57 -11.21 -62.15
C ARG A 460 -100.81 -11.49 -60.85
N HIS A 461 -100.11 -12.63 -60.80
CA HIS A 461 -99.35 -13.08 -59.64
C HIS A 461 -100.18 -13.37 -58.36
N LEU A 462 -101.52 -13.43 -58.46
CA LEU A 462 -102.41 -13.73 -57.33
C LEU A 462 -103.20 -15.02 -57.55
N ALA A 463 -103.51 -15.71 -56.46
CA ALA A 463 -104.43 -16.84 -56.45
C ALA A 463 -105.87 -16.33 -56.47
N VAL A 464 -106.58 -16.59 -57.58
CA VAL A 464 -108.01 -16.31 -57.69
C VAL A 464 -108.78 -17.59 -57.46
N CYS A 465 -109.36 -17.71 -56.27
CA CYS A 465 -110.16 -18.86 -55.87
C CYS A 465 -111.61 -18.67 -56.26
N THR A 466 -112.21 -19.67 -56.90
CA THR A 466 -113.62 -19.66 -57.30
C THR A 466 -114.28 -20.99 -56.95
N CYS A 467 -115.55 -20.94 -56.54
CA CYS A 467 -116.33 -22.15 -56.35
C CYS A 467 -116.79 -22.69 -57.72
N PRO A 468 -116.47 -23.95 -58.06
CA PRO A 468 -116.93 -24.54 -59.31
C PRO A 468 -118.46 -24.59 -59.38
N ALA A 469 -119.01 -24.58 -60.61
CA ALA A 469 -120.44 -24.54 -60.85
C ALA A 469 -121.19 -25.65 -60.09
N GLY A 470 -122.27 -25.28 -59.37
CA GLY A 470 -123.03 -26.18 -58.51
C GLY A 470 -122.58 -26.23 -57.04
N THR A 471 -121.53 -25.50 -56.68
CA THR A 471 -121.07 -25.32 -55.30
C THR A 471 -121.23 -23.87 -54.83
N GLN A 472 -121.48 -23.65 -53.53
CA GLN A 472 -121.52 -22.35 -52.88
C GLN A 472 -120.67 -22.37 -51.60
N GLY A 473 -120.20 -21.20 -51.17
CA GLY A 473 -119.34 -21.04 -50.00
C GLY A 473 -118.35 -19.90 -50.22
N ASP A 474 -117.38 -19.79 -49.31
CA ASP A 474 -116.22 -18.91 -49.49
C ASP A 474 -115.10 -19.73 -50.15
N ALA A 475 -114.67 -19.31 -51.34
CA ALA A 475 -113.66 -20.01 -52.11
C ALA A 475 -112.26 -20.02 -51.46
N LEU A 476 -112.00 -19.16 -50.47
CA LEU A 476 -110.77 -19.19 -49.67
C LEU A 476 -110.85 -20.19 -48.50
N VAL A 477 -112.06 -20.58 -48.08
CA VAL A 477 -112.28 -21.45 -46.92
C VAL A 477 -112.73 -22.85 -47.34
N SER A 478 -113.85 -22.96 -48.05
CA SER A 478 -114.36 -24.21 -48.62
C SER A 478 -115.58 -23.95 -49.51
N CYS A 479 -115.67 -24.68 -50.62
CA CYS A 479 -116.85 -24.72 -51.48
C CYS A 479 -117.62 -26.03 -51.27
N ARG A 480 -118.94 -25.95 -51.07
CA ARG A 480 -119.82 -27.11 -50.81
C ARG A 480 -121.00 -27.12 -51.77
N THR A 481 -121.54 -28.28 -52.13
CA THR A 481 -122.69 -28.40 -53.05
C THR A 481 -123.93 -27.66 -52.53
N ALA A 482 -124.54 -26.81 -53.36
CA ALA A 482 -125.76 -26.07 -53.00
C ALA A 482 -126.97 -27.03 -52.90
N ARG A 483 -127.56 -27.20 -51.70
CA ARG A 483 -128.81 -27.96 -51.54
C ARG A 483 -130.00 -27.07 -51.87
N ASN A 484 -130.68 -27.33 -52.99
CA ASN A 484 -131.98 -26.72 -53.30
C ASN A 484 -133.06 -27.26 -52.36
N TYR A 485 -133.47 -26.48 -51.35
CA TYR A 485 -134.77 -26.67 -50.69
C TYR A 485 -135.73 -25.55 -51.12
N PRO A 486 -136.97 -25.87 -51.55
CA PRO A 486 -137.96 -24.87 -51.89
C PRO A 486 -138.40 -24.07 -50.66
N VAL A 487 -138.50 -22.74 -50.84
CA VAL A 487 -138.94 -21.78 -49.82
C VAL A 487 -140.43 -22.01 -49.50
N ALA A 488 -140.74 -22.52 -48.32
CA ALA A 488 -142.08 -22.46 -47.77
C ALA A 488 -142.31 -21.08 -47.12
N ARG A 489 -143.20 -20.27 -47.73
CA ARG A 489 -143.79 -19.09 -47.10
C ARG A 489 -144.62 -19.51 -45.89
N TYR A 490 -144.41 -18.90 -44.72
CA TYR A 490 -145.43 -18.85 -43.68
C TYR A 490 -145.56 -17.43 -43.09
N ASN A 491 -146.79 -16.94 -43.12
CA ASN A 491 -147.18 -15.61 -42.66
C ASN A 491 -147.30 -15.55 -41.13
N LYS A 492 -146.63 -14.55 -40.56
CA LYS A 492 -147.06 -13.60 -39.51
C LYS A 492 -148.12 -14.08 -38.48
N LYS A 493 -147.74 -14.07 -37.19
CA LYS A 493 -148.57 -13.46 -36.12
C LYS A 493 -147.70 -12.92 -34.99
N ARG A 494 -147.93 -11.65 -34.67
CA ARG A 494 -147.47 -10.96 -33.45
C ARG A 494 -148.04 -11.69 -32.22
N ASN A 495 -147.30 -11.71 -31.12
CA ASN A 495 -147.87 -11.45 -29.80
C ASN A 495 -146.79 -10.92 -28.86
N ALA A 496 -147.19 -9.92 -28.09
CA ALA A 496 -146.41 -9.19 -27.12
C ALA A 496 -146.21 -10.02 -25.82
N VAL A 497 -145.02 -9.86 -25.25
CA VAL A 497 -144.61 -9.55 -23.86
C VAL A 497 -145.65 -9.82 -22.75
N PRO A 498 -145.19 -10.25 -21.57
CA PRO A 498 -145.01 -9.30 -20.47
C PRO A 498 -143.57 -9.17 -19.97
#